data_AF-A0A660W383-F1
#
_entry.id   AF-A0A660W383-F1
#
_cell.length_a   1.000
_cell.length_b   1.000
_cell.length_c   1.000
_cell.angle_alpha   90.00
_cell.angle_beta   90.00
_cell.angle_gamma   90.00
#
_symmetry.space_group_name_H-M   'P 1'
#
loop_
_entity.id
_entity.type
_entity.pdbx_description
1 polymer ?
#
loop_
_entity_poly.entity_id
_entity_poly.type
_entity_poly.pdbx_seq_one_letter_code
_entity_poly.pdbx_strand_id
1 'polypeptide(L)'
;MRKLVNPQQIQMFDPFDSVLTDQTRKHLLENWQGVFRHVLLELMPVGALSEHLDPVMGRPSKELYSIAGLIFLKDCFHWTNDEALNAYRYRMDVHYALNLEPVARDISIRTLERYIARFEQDHLAKTVMAERITPS
;
A
#
# COMPACT_ATOMS: atom_id res chain seq x y z
N MET A 1 18.66 11.47 10.71
CA MET A 1 18.75 10.94 9.34
C MET A 1 17.69 9.85 9.15
N ARG A 2 16.52 10.16 8.57
CA ARG A 2 15.54 9.12 8.21
C ARG A 2 15.88 8.61 6.80
N LYS A 3 16.20 7.32 6.67
CA LYS A 3 16.61 6.68 5.41
C LYS A 3 15.44 6.72 4.42
N LEU A 4 15.73 6.92 3.13
CA LEU A 4 14.84 6.55 2.04
C LEU A 4 14.49 5.07 2.23
N VAL A 5 13.23 4.76 2.57
CA VAL A 5 12.77 3.38 2.61
C VAL A 5 12.16 3.12 1.25
N ASN A 6 13.00 2.66 0.32
CA ASN A 6 12.52 2.10 -0.94
C ASN A 6 11.61 0.90 -0.56
N PRO A 7 10.38 0.76 -1.09
CA PRO A 7 9.58 -0.45 -0.90
C PRO A 7 10.32 -1.72 -1.35
N GLN A 8 11.28 -1.60 -2.28
CA GLN A 8 12.20 -2.66 -2.70
C GLN A 8 13.36 -2.92 -1.75
N GLN A 9 13.55 -2.12 -0.69
CA GLN A 9 14.62 -2.38 0.25
C GLN A 9 14.27 -3.68 0.96
N ILE A 10 14.74 -4.79 0.40
CA ILE A 10 14.75 -6.12 0.98
C ILE A 10 15.35 -5.87 2.35
N GLN A 11 14.47 -5.83 3.36
CA GLN A 11 14.95 -5.90 4.72
C GLN A 11 15.83 -7.14 4.74
N MET A 12 16.99 -7.05 5.38
CA MET A 12 17.92 -8.18 5.49
C MET A 12 17.20 -9.47 5.96
N PHE A 13 16.03 -9.31 6.59
CA PHE A 13 15.05 -10.32 6.95
C PHE A 13 13.65 -9.85 6.52
N ASP A 14 12.84 -10.70 5.89
CA ASP A 14 11.43 -10.39 5.62
C ASP A 14 10.65 -10.58 6.95
N PRO A 15 9.92 -9.55 7.44
CA PRO A 15 9.20 -9.66 8.72
C PRO A 15 8.12 -10.75 8.72
N PHE A 16 7.73 -11.26 7.55
CA PHE A 16 6.83 -12.40 7.42
C PHE A 16 7.50 -13.76 7.59
N ASP A 17 8.83 -13.87 7.50
CA ASP A 17 9.54 -15.16 7.59
C ASP A 17 9.40 -15.79 8.98
N SER A 18 9.26 -14.98 10.04
CA SER A 18 9.06 -15.49 11.41
C SER A 18 7.58 -15.74 11.76
N VAL A 19 6.64 -15.37 10.90
CA VAL A 19 5.20 -15.40 11.19
C VAL A 19 4.45 -16.39 10.29
N LEU A 20 4.85 -16.50 9.03
CA LEU A 20 4.21 -17.37 8.05
C LEU A 20 4.92 -18.72 7.98
N THR A 21 4.14 -19.80 7.87
CA THR A 21 4.67 -21.08 7.41
C THR A 21 5.03 -21.00 5.93
N ASP A 22 5.95 -21.84 5.47
CA ASP A 22 6.35 -21.91 4.06
C ASP A 22 5.15 -22.11 3.11
N GLN A 23 4.20 -22.94 3.51
CA GLN A 23 2.99 -23.21 2.73
C GLN A 23 2.10 -21.97 2.60
N THR A 24 1.87 -21.24 3.70
CA THR A 24 1.08 -20.00 3.68
C THR A 24 1.77 -18.91 2.87
N ARG A 25 3.10 -18.78 3.03
CA ARG A 25 3.92 -17.84 2.26
C ARG A 25 3.85 -18.13 0.76
N LYS A 26 3.97 -19.39 0.36
CA LYS A 26 3.82 -19.82 -1.03
C LYS A 26 2.43 -19.46 -1.57
N HIS A 27 1.38 -19.70 -0.81
CA HIS A 27 0.03 -19.36 -1.22
C HIS A 27 -0.14 -17.84 -1.44
N LEU A 28 0.36 -16.99 -0.54
CA LEU A 28 0.31 -15.54 -0.73
C LEU A 28 1.10 -15.09 -1.98
N LEU A 29 2.28 -15.69 -2.21
CA LEU A 29 3.12 -15.39 -3.38
C LEU A 29 2.45 -15.74 -4.71
N GLU A 30 1.72 -16.85 -4.75
CA GLU A 30 1.05 -17.35 -5.96
C GLU A 30 -0.30 -16.66 -6.25
N ASN A 31 -0.76 -15.80 -5.34
CA ASN A 31 -2.04 -15.10 -5.45
C ASN A 31 -1.85 -13.58 -5.59
N TRP A 32 -2.96 -12.83 -5.56
CA TRP A 32 -2.97 -11.38 -5.74
C TRP A 32 -2.05 -10.64 -4.77
N GLN A 33 -1.83 -11.18 -3.56
CA GLN A 33 -0.99 -10.54 -2.54
C GLN A 33 0.48 -10.46 -2.99
N GLY A 34 1.01 -11.54 -3.58
CA GLY A 34 2.35 -11.58 -4.16
C GLY A 34 2.49 -10.64 -5.35
N VAL A 35 1.53 -10.67 -6.28
CA VAL A 35 1.48 -9.75 -7.42
C VAL A 35 1.46 -8.30 -6.94
N PHE A 36 0.65 -8.00 -5.91
CA PHE A 36 0.57 -6.67 -5.37
C PHE A 36 1.89 -6.23 -4.74
N ARG A 37 2.45 -7.04 -3.83
CA ARG A 37 3.68 -6.72 -3.08
C ARG A 37 4.89 -6.52 -4.00
N HIS A 38 5.03 -7.36 -5.02
CA HIS A 38 6.24 -7.44 -5.83
C HIS A 38 6.15 -6.72 -7.18
N VAL A 39 4.94 -6.34 -7.63
CA VAL A 39 4.74 -5.66 -8.91
C VAL A 39 3.98 -4.36 -8.73
N LEU A 40 2.75 -4.40 -8.20
CA LEU A 40 1.87 -3.23 -8.20
C LEU A 40 2.31 -2.15 -7.20
N LEU A 41 2.86 -2.54 -6.05
CA LEU A 41 3.24 -1.59 -5.00
C LEU A 41 4.33 -0.61 -5.48
N GLU A 42 5.25 -1.06 -6.35
CA GLU A 42 6.28 -0.19 -6.95
C GLU A 42 5.71 0.82 -7.95
N LEU A 43 4.58 0.46 -8.56
CA LEU A 43 3.90 1.27 -9.56
C LEU A 43 2.96 2.30 -8.94
N MET A 44 2.78 2.28 -7.62
CA MET A 44 1.94 3.24 -6.92
C MET A 44 2.44 4.67 -7.15
N PRO A 45 1.57 5.64 -7.47
CA PRO A 45 1.95 7.02 -7.81
C PRO A 45 2.31 7.84 -6.57
N VAL A 46 3.23 7.33 -5.73
CA VAL A 46 3.62 7.97 -4.47
C VAL A 46 4.36 9.27 -4.71
N GLY A 47 5.07 9.40 -5.83
CA GLY A 47 5.70 10.66 -6.25
C GLY A 47 4.67 11.79 -6.35
N ALA A 48 3.58 11.58 -7.10
CA ALA A 48 2.49 12.54 -7.28
C ALA A 48 1.80 12.87 -5.94
N LEU A 49 1.56 11.85 -5.11
CA LEU A 49 1.01 12.04 -3.75
C LEU A 49 1.94 12.82 -2.82
N SER A 50 3.25 12.75 -3.06
CA SER A 50 4.27 13.35 -2.21
C SER A 50 4.55 14.83 -2.53
N GLU A 51 4.27 15.29 -3.76
CA GLU A 51 4.43 16.69 -4.17
C GLU A 51 3.49 17.65 -3.41
N HIS A 52 2.34 17.14 -2.98
CA HIS A 52 1.35 17.89 -2.21
C HIS A 52 1.51 17.76 -0.68
N LEU A 53 2.54 17.03 -0.23
CA LEU A 53 2.90 16.89 1.17
C LEU A 53 4.05 17.85 1.48
N ASP A 54 3.97 18.49 2.64
CA ASP A 54 5.02 19.37 3.20
C ASP A 54 6.42 18.79 2.94
N PRO A 55 7.46 19.54 2.52
CA PRO A 55 8.77 18.98 2.10
C PRO A 55 9.42 18.00 3.09
N VAL A 56 9.02 18.07 4.38
CA VAL A 56 9.44 17.15 5.44
C VAL A 56 8.59 15.86 5.50
N MET A 57 7.31 15.92 5.11
CA MET A 57 6.34 14.83 5.03
C MET A 57 6.17 14.23 3.61
N GLY A 58 6.58 14.96 2.57
CA GLY A 58 6.48 14.61 1.14
C GLY A 58 7.67 13.82 0.62
N ARG A 59 8.40 13.16 1.52
CA ARG A 59 9.37 12.16 1.09
C ARG A 59 8.63 10.82 0.93
N PRO A 60 8.75 10.12 -0.22
CA PRO A 60 8.18 8.80 -0.39
C PRO A 60 8.55 7.91 0.79
N SER A 61 7.53 7.50 1.56
CA SER A 61 7.68 6.74 2.79
C SER A 61 6.96 5.41 2.65
N LYS A 62 7.39 4.42 3.43
CA LYS A 62 6.72 3.11 3.51
C LYS A 62 5.21 3.26 3.80
N GLU A 63 4.85 4.27 4.60
CA GLU A 63 3.46 4.61 4.92
C GLU A 63 2.70 5.16 3.71
N LEU A 64 3.32 6.03 2.90
CA LEU A 64 2.66 6.56 1.70
C LEU A 64 2.43 5.47 0.65
N TYR A 65 3.40 4.57 0.46
CA TYR A 65 3.22 3.40 -0.40
C TYR A 65 2.09 2.49 0.11
N SER A 66 2.04 2.22 1.42
CA SER A 66 0.99 1.37 1.98
C SER A 66 -0.39 2.01 1.91
N ILE A 67 -0.50 3.33 2.09
CA ILE A 67 -1.79 4.04 1.98
C ILE A 67 -2.25 4.14 0.53
N ALA A 68 -1.37 4.48 -0.41
CA ALA A 68 -1.70 4.47 -1.83
C ALA A 68 -2.16 3.08 -2.29
N GLY A 69 -1.46 2.04 -1.83
CA GLY A 69 -1.88 0.67 -2.09
C GLY A 69 -3.21 0.31 -1.43
N LEU A 70 -3.48 0.77 -0.20
CA LEU A 70 -4.76 0.54 0.46
C LEU A 70 -5.93 1.17 -0.31
N ILE A 71 -5.75 2.39 -0.82
CA ILE A 71 -6.76 3.08 -1.64
C ILE A 71 -7.02 2.29 -2.93
N PHE A 72 -5.97 1.81 -3.60
CA PHE A 72 -6.13 0.94 -4.76
C PHE A 72 -6.91 -0.34 -4.44
N LEU A 73 -6.53 -1.04 -3.36
CA LEU A 73 -7.21 -2.28 -2.95
C LEU A 73 -8.66 -2.03 -2.58
N LYS A 74 -8.95 -0.91 -1.91
CA LYS A 74 -10.31 -0.49 -1.60
C LYS A 74 -11.14 -0.36 -2.87
N ASP A 75 -10.60 0.25 -3.92
CA ASP A 75 -11.34 0.44 -5.18
C ASP A 75 -11.48 -0.88 -5.95
N CYS A 76 -10.43 -1.70 -6.02
CA CYS A 76 -10.47 -3.01 -6.68
C CYS A 76 -11.43 -4.01 -6.02
N PHE A 77 -11.52 -4.00 -4.69
CA PHE A 77 -12.41 -4.89 -3.94
C PHE A 77 -13.74 -4.24 -3.57
N HIS A 78 -14.00 -3.01 -4.03
CA HIS A 78 -15.21 -2.24 -3.72
C HIS A 78 -15.48 -2.09 -2.22
N TRP A 79 -14.43 -1.94 -1.41
CA TRP A 79 -14.55 -1.74 0.02
C TRP A 79 -15.05 -0.33 0.36
N THR A 80 -15.86 -0.26 1.40
CA THR A 80 -16.12 0.97 2.15
C THR A 80 -14.84 1.43 2.87
N ASN A 81 -14.83 2.68 3.35
CA ASN A 81 -13.70 3.20 4.13
C ASN A 81 -13.48 2.37 5.41
N ASP A 82 -14.55 1.95 6.08
CA ASP A 82 -14.47 1.10 7.28
C ASP A 82 -13.91 -0.29 6.99
N GLU A 83 -14.31 -0.91 5.87
CA GLU A 83 -13.75 -2.20 5.45
C GLU A 83 -12.27 -2.09 5.10
N ALA A 84 -11.87 -1.03 4.40
CA ALA A 84 -10.47 -0.74 4.13
C ALA A 84 -9.66 -0.54 5.42
N LEU A 85 -10.20 0.20 6.40
CA LEU A 85 -9.56 0.38 7.71
C LEU A 85 -9.43 -0.94 8.47
N ASN A 86 -10.48 -1.75 8.51
CA ASN A 86 -10.47 -3.06 9.15
C ASN A 86 -9.45 -3.99 8.49
N ALA A 87 -9.38 -3.97 7.16
CA ALA A 87 -8.38 -4.69 6.40
C ALA A 87 -6.96 -4.21 6.76
N TYR A 88 -6.73 -2.90 6.75
CA TYR A 88 -5.43 -2.34 7.11
C TYR A 88 -5.02 -2.63 8.56
N ARG A 89 -5.99 -2.75 9.49
CA ARG A 89 -5.74 -3.05 10.90
C ARG A 89 -5.40 -4.53 11.14
N TYR A 90 -6.14 -5.44 10.53
CA TYR A 90 -6.21 -6.84 11.00
C TYR A 90 -5.84 -7.88 9.94
N ARG A 91 -5.90 -7.55 8.65
CA ARG A 91 -5.76 -8.54 7.58
C ARG A 91 -4.30 -8.75 7.21
N MET A 92 -3.78 -9.92 7.59
CA MET A 92 -2.40 -10.32 7.32
C MET A 92 -2.08 -10.44 5.82
N ASP A 93 -3.05 -10.84 5.01
CA ASP A 93 -2.92 -10.89 3.56
C ASP A 93 -2.76 -9.48 2.96
N VAL A 94 -3.47 -8.49 3.51
CA VAL A 94 -3.31 -7.07 3.16
C VAL A 94 -2.00 -6.51 3.69
N HIS A 95 -1.58 -6.86 4.91
CA HIS A 95 -0.26 -6.47 5.43
C HIS A 95 0.86 -6.98 4.53
N TYR A 96 0.78 -8.23 4.09
CA TYR A 96 1.72 -8.83 3.17
C TYR A 96 1.75 -8.06 1.84
N ALA A 97 0.59 -7.87 1.22
CA ALA A 97 0.46 -7.14 -0.04
C ALA A 97 1.07 -5.72 0.04
N LEU A 98 0.77 -4.98 1.11
CA LEU A 98 1.24 -3.61 1.32
C LEU A 98 2.67 -3.52 1.87
N ASN A 99 3.38 -4.65 1.96
CA ASN A 99 4.73 -4.76 2.53
C ASN A 99 4.84 -4.19 3.96
N LEU A 100 3.77 -4.29 4.74
CA LEU A 100 3.71 -3.85 6.14
C LEU A 100 4.34 -4.90 7.06
N GLU A 101 4.71 -4.50 8.27
CA GLU A 101 5.03 -5.50 9.30
C GLU A 101 3.75 -6.22 9.74
N PRO A 102 3.80 -7.52 10.08
CA PRO A 102 2.66 -8.33 10.51
C PRO A 102 2.25 -8.01 11.96
N VAL A 103 2.04 -6.73 12.24
CA VAL A 103 1.59 -6.20 13.53
C VAL A 103 0.38 -5.34 13.28
N ALA A 104 -0.53 -5.31 14.25
CA ALA A 104 -1.70 -4.44 14.18
C ALA A 104 -1.25 -2.98 14.00
N ARG A 105 -1.80 -2.33 12.98
CA ARG A 105 -1.56 -0.91 12.72
C ARG A 105 -2.85 -0.16 12.87
N ASP A 106 -2.75 1.09 13.30
CA ASP A 106 -3.92 1.96 13.38
C ASP A 106 -3.69 3.23 12.58
N ILE A 107 -4.72 3.60 11.82
CA ILE A 107 -4.85 4.91 11.18
C ILE A 107 -6.27 5.39 11.43
N SER A 108 -6.44 6.69 11.63
CA SER A 108 -7.79 7.25 11.79
C SER A 108 -8.51 7.29 10.44
N ILE A 109 -9.84 7.14 10.47
CA ILE A 109 -10.68 7.31 9.28
C ILE A 109 -10.45 8.66 8.60
N ARG A 110 -10.31 9.74 9.39
CA ARG A 110 -9.99 11.08 8.89
C ARG A 110 -8.66 11.15 8.15
N THR A 111 -7.68 10.32 8.54
CA THR A 111 -6.40 10.23 7.83
C THR A 111 -6.58 9.54 6.49
N LEU A 112 -7.31 8.43 6.46
CA LEU A 112 -7.62 7.73 5.21
C LEU A 112 -8.41 8.63 4.24
N GLU A 113 -9.48 9.26 4.70
CA GLU A 113 -10.31 10.19 3.90
C GLU A 113 -9.49 11.35 3.36
N ARG A 114 -8.58 11.91 4.16
CA ARG A 114 -7.68 12.97 3.70
C ARG A 114 -6.77 12.49 2.57
N TYR A 115 -6.27 11.25 2.63
CA TYR A 115 -5.46 10.68 1.56
C TYR A 115 -6.29 10.38 0.31
N ILE A 116 -7.51 9.84 0.46
CA ILE A 116 -8.45 9.62 -0.66
C ILE A 116 -8.76 10.95 -1.36
N ALA A 117 -9.16 11.98 -0.62
CA ALA A 117 -9.48 13.28 -1.20
C ALA A 117 -8.28 13.90 -1.96
N ARG A 118 -7.06 13.71 -1.45
CA ARG A 118 -5.83 14.13 -2.14
C ARG A 118 -5.56 13.32 -3.39
N PHE A 119 -5.76 12.00 -3.31
CA PHE A 119 -5.63 11.10 -4.44
C PHE A 119 -6.62 11.48 -5.56
N GLU A 120 -7.83 11.90 -5.20
CA GLU A 120 -8.84 12.34 -6.16
C GLU A 120 -8.56 13.72 -6.78
N GLN A 121 -7.92 14.62 -6.05
CA GLN A 121 -7.54 15.95 -6.54
C GLN A 121 -6.35 15.87 -7.49
N ASP A 122 -5.51 14.85 -7.34
CA ASP A 122 -4.39 14.60 -8.21
C ASP A 122 -4.85 13.88 -9.49
N HIS A 123 -5.04 14.67 -10.56
CA HIS A 123 -5.43 14.17 -11.89
C HIS A 123 -4.43 13.12 -12.40
N LEU A 124 -3.16 13.21 -12.03
CA LEU A 124 -2.10 12.30 -12.47
C LEU A 124 -2.20 10.97 -11.74
N ALA A 125 -2.50 10.98 -10.44
CA ALA A 125 -2.78 9.77 -9.67
C ALA A 125 -4.04 9.03 -10.17
N LYS A 126 -5.10 9.78 -10.51
CA LYS A 126 -6.31 9.25 -11.15
C LYS A 126 -6.02 8.60 -12.51
N THR A 127 -5.28 9.28 -13.38
CA THR A 127 -4.94 8.76 -14.71
C THR A 127 -4.06 7.50 -14.61
N VAL A 128 -3.04 7.51 -13.74
CA VAL A 128 -2.15 6.34 -13.58
C VAL A 128 -2.88 5.11 -13.06
N MET A 129 -3.87 5.27 -12.17
CA MET A 129 -4.68 4.13 -11.74
C MET A 129 -5.67 3.69 -12.82
N ALA A 130 -6.35 4.62 -13.50
CA ALA A 130 -7.29 4.28 -14.57
C ALA A 130 -6.63 3.59 -15.77
N GLU A 131 -5.48 4.08 -16.23
CA GLU A 131 -4.75 3.52 -17.37
C GLU A 131 -4.18 2.13 -17.09
N ARG A 132 -3.82 1.84 -15.83
CA ARG A 132 -3.23 0.54 -15.45
C ARG A 132 -4.25 -0.54 -15.09
N ILE A 133 -5.53 -0.19 -15.02
CA ILE A 133 -6.64 -1.14 -14.80
C ILE A 133 -7.23 -1.65 -16.13
N THR A 134 -6.86 -1.05 -17.28
CA THR A 134 -7.39 -1.44 -18.59
C THR A 134 -6.38 -2.36 -19.31
N PRO A 135 -6.66 -3.66 -19.49
CA PRO A 135 -5.87 -4.47 -20.41
C PRO A 135 -6.19 -4.01 -21.83
N SER A 136 -5.14 -3.73 -22.62
CA SER A 136 -5.25 -3.55 -24.07
C SER A 136 -5.72 -4.82 -24.76
#